data_AF-A0A3C0BT04-F1
#
_entry.id   AF-A0A3C0BT04-F1
#
_cell.length_a   1.000
_cell.length_b   1.000
_cell.length_c   1.000
_cell.angle_alpha   90.00
_cell.angle_beta   90.00
_cell.angle_gamma   90.00
#
_symmetry.space_group_name_H-M   'P 1'
#
loop_
_entity.id
_entity.type
_entity.pdbx_description
1 polymer ?
#
loop_
_entity_poly.entity_id
_entity_poly.type
_entity_poly.pdbx_seq_one_letter_code
_entity_poly.pdbx_strand_id
1 'polypeptide(L)'
;MTFIPGNYVAAGVLPLLVSNGFDASLPSFFIWEGNSMYLIRPTVMKVLADLRERVRQFAISFDFMDEAVVARTTGERGTTAFVERFAAMGAPWHFGIDDLDALADEAAITIADAVTVGHLHRAYWPDRPLESIIYDHYSLCTLKPCAA
;
A
#
# COMPACT_ATOMS: atom_id res chain seq x y z
N MET A 1 13.47 3.79 19.89
CA MET A 1 13.12 4.16 18.50
C MET A 1 14.39 4.09 17.69
N THR A 2 14.40 3.32 16.60
CA THR A 2 15.58 3.09 15.76
C THR A 2 15.27 3.62 14.37
N PHE A 3 16.13 4.51 13.86
CA PHE A 3 16.04 4.98 12.49
C PHE A 3 17.04 4.22 11.64
N ILE A 4 16.55 3.58 10.58
CA ILE A 4 17.37 2.77 9.67
C ILE A 4 17.39 3.49 8.32
N PRO A 5 18.51 4.14 7.93
CA PRO A 5 18.63 4.68 6.59
C PRO A 5 18.78 3.53 5.58
N GLY A 6 18.04 3.57 4.49
CA GLY A 6 18.20 2.57 3.45
C GLY A 6 17.22 2.70 2.30
N ASN A 7 17.65 2.22 1.14
CA ASN A 7 16.75 1.95 0.02
C ASN A 7 16.27 0.50 0.13
N TYR A 8 15.08 0.29 0.68
CA TYR A 8 14.52 -1.05 0.87
C TYR A 8 14.15 -1.75 -0.45
N VAL A 9 14.00 -1.02 -1.55
CA VAL A 9 13.77 -1.61 -2.88
C VAL A 9 15.02 -2.35 -3.34
N ALA A 10 16.20 -1.77 -3.10
CA ALA A 10 17.47 -2.37 -3.46
C ALA A 10 17.94 -3.42 -2.43
N ALA A 11 17.80 -3.12 -1.14
CA ALA A 11 18.34 -3.95 -0.05
C ALA A 11 17.35 -5.01 0.47
N GLY A 12 16.05 -4.86 0.21
CA GLY A 12 14.99 -5.61 0.88
C GLY A 12 14.65 -5.03 2.25
N VAL A 13 13.37 -5.03 2.61
CA VAL A 13 12.89 -4.53 3.92
C VAL A 13 13.44 -5.38 5.07
N LEU A 14 13.27 -6.70 5.00
CA LEU A 14 13.69 -7.59 6.09
C LEU A 14 15.21 -7.65 6.33
N PRO A 15 16.08 -7.71 5.31
CA PRO A 15 17.52 -7.61 5.53
C PRO A 15 17.92 -6.33 6.27
N LEU A 16 17.33 -5.18 5.91
CA LEU A 16 17.56 -3.91 6.63
C LEU A 16 17.11 -4.00 8.08
N LEU A 17 15.92 -4.54 8.34
CA LEU A 17 15.41 -4.69 9.70
C LEU A 17 16.26 -5.65 10.55
N VAL A 18 16.55 -6.85 10.06
CA VAL A 18 17.28 -7.90 10.80
C VAL A 18 18.71 -7.46 11.11
N SER A 19 19.40 -6.83 10.16
CA SER A 19 20.74 -6.27 10.40
C SER A 19 20.77 -5.17 11.47
N ASN A 20 19.61 -4.62 11.82
CA ASN A 20 19.42 -3.60 12.86
C ASN A 20 18.64 -4.13 14.07
N GLY A 21 18.65 -5.45 14.29
CA GLY A 21 18.15 -6.08 15.51
C GLY A 21 16.66 -6.42 15.52
N PHE A 22 15.98 -6.38 14.37
CA PHE A 22 14.62 -6.89 14.27
C PHE A 22 14.58 -8.41 14.45
N ASP A 23 13.76 -8.86 15.40
CA ASP A 23 13.49 -10.28 15.65
C ASP A 23 12.21 -10.72 14.92
N ALA A 24 12.38 -11.43 13.81
CA ALA A 24 11.28 -11.92 12.99
C ALA A 24 10.45 -13.04 13.65
N SER A 25 10.85 -13.53 14.83
CA SER A 25 10.06 -14.47 15.63
C SER A 25 8.99 -13.76 16.48
N LEU A 26 9.03 -12.44 16.62
CA LEU A 26 8.03 -11.69 17.39
C LEU A 26 6.88 -11.22 16.50
N PRO A 27 5.62 -11.21 17.02
CA PRO A 27 4.50 -10.61 16.31
C PRO A 27 4.79 -9.15 15.95
N SER A 28 4.63 -8.79 14.69
CA SER A 28 5.01 -7.48 14.17
C SER A 28 3.89 -6.85 13.36
N PHE A 29 3.76 -5.53 13.45
CA PHE A 29 2.85 -4.75 12.62
C PHE A 29 3.65 -3.81 11.73
N PHE A 30 3.37 -3.82 10.42
CA PHE A 30 4.04 -2.98 9.44
C PHE A 30 3.08 -1.91 8.94
N ILE A 31 3.54 -0.66 8.91
CA ILE A 31 2.84 0.44 8.25
C ILE A 31 3.66 0.78 7.00
N TRP A 32 3.02 0.70 5.84
CA TRP A 32 3.64 0.96 4.56
C TRP A 32 2.81 1.96 3.76
N GLU A 33 2.84 3.20 4.24
CA GLU A 33 2.02 4.31 3.75
C GLU A 33 2.79 5.18 2.76
N GLY A 34 2.12 5.69 1.72
CA GLY A 34 2.67 6.61 0.73
C GLY A 34 3.74 5.99 -0.15
N ASN A 35 3.70 4.67 -0.35
CA ASN A 35 4.77 3.93 -1.03
C ASN A 35 4.29 3.10 -2.22
N SER A 36 3.23 2.30 -2.05
CA SER A 36 2.87 1.23 -3.00
C SER A 36 2.74 1.72 -4.44
N MET A 37 2.13 2.89 -4.64
CA MET A 37 1.89 3.47 -5.96
C MET A 37 3.16 3.93 -6.68
N TYR A 38 4.25 4.18 -5.96
CA TYR A 38 5.55 4.57 -6.54
C TYR A 38 6.40 3.37 -6.95
N LEU A 39 5.95 2.16 -6.67
CA LEU A 39 6.69 0.95 -6.98
C LEU A 39 6.07 0.26 -8.19
N ILE A 40 6.85 -0.62 -8.80
CA ILE A 40 6.33 -1.56 -9.79
C ILE A 40 5.78 -2.79 -9.08
N ARG A 41 4.77 -3.45 -9.68
CA ARG A 41 4.12 -4.66 -9.15
C ARG A 41 5.11 -5.72 -8.63
N PRO A 42 6.20 -6.09 -9.34
CA PRO A 42 7.16 -7.08 -8.83
C PRO A 42 7.80 -6.70 -7.48
N THR A 43 8.04 -5.40 -7.25
CA THR A 43 8.60 -4.93 -5.99
C THR A 43 7.57 -5.05 -4.87
N VAL A 44 6.31 -4.72 -5.14
CA VAL A 44 5.23 -4.87 -4.17
C VAL A 44 5.04 -6.32 -3.76
N MET A 45 4.92 -7.21 -4.74
CA MET A 45 4.78 -8.64 -4.48
C MET A 45 5.97 -9.22 -3.72
N LYS A 46 7.19 -8.74 -4.03
CA LYS A 46 8.39 -9.15 -3.29
C LYS A 46 8.33 -8.75 -1.82
N VAL A 47 7.89 -7.54 -1.47
CA VAL A 47 7.76 -7.11 -0.07
C VAL A 47 6.78 -8.01 0.68
N LEU A 48 5.60 -8.26 0.09
CA LEU A 48 4.58 -9.11 0.70
C LEU A 48 5.06 -10.56 0.88
N ALA A 49 5.72 -11.12 -0.15
CA ALA A 49 6.28 -12.46 -0.10
C ALA A 49 7.40 -12.60 0.95
N ASP A 50 8.33 -11.63 1.01
CA ASP A 50 9.42 -11.63 1.98
C ASP A 50 8.86 -11.63 3.42
N LEU A 51 7.85 -10.81 3.71
CA LEU A 51 7.19 -10.78 5.02
C LEU A 51 6.51 -12.12 5.35
N ARG A 52 5.70 -12.64 4.42
CA ARG A 52 5.02 -13.94 4.52
C ARG A 52 5.98 -15.07 4.86
N GLU A 53 7.11 -15.14 4.18
CA GLU A 53 8.04 -16.27 4.29
C GLU A 53 8.91 -16.23 5.54
N ARG A 54 9.13 -15.06 6.12
CA ARG A 54 10.21 -14.86 7.10
C ARG A 54 9.75 -14.27 8.43
N VAL A 55 8.56 -13.67 8.51
CA VAL A 55 8.02 -13.13 9.76
C VAL A 55 6.98 -14.09 10.31
N ARG A 56 7.21 -14.62 11.52
CA ARG A 56 6.38 -15.68 12.11
C ARG A 56 4.90 -15.29 12.20
N GLN A 57 4.65 -14.03 12.54
CA GLN A 57 3.29 -13.48 12.64
C GLN A 57 3.36 -11.99 12.33
N PHE A 58 2.54 -11.53 11.39
CA PHE A 58 2.43 -10.10 11.11
C PHE A 58 1.05 -9.66 10.65
N ALA A 59 0.85 -8.36 10.66
CA ALA A 59 -0.09 -7.69 9.78
C ALA A 59 0.62 -6.50 9.12
N ILE A 60 0.21 -6.14 7.93
CA ILE A 60 0.70 -4.97 7.21
C ILE A 60 -0.47 -4.12 6.75
N SER A 61 -0.47 -2.84 7.09
CA SER A 61 -1.39 -1.88 6.50
C SER A 61 -0.66 -1.01 5.49
N PHE A 62 -1.28 -0.83 4.33
CA PHE A 62 -0.77 0.05 3.29
C PHE A 62 -1.92 0.74 2.57
N ASP A 63 -1.56 1.84 1.93
CA ASP A 63 -2.43 2.64 1.10
C ASP A 63 -2.19 2.29 -0.37
N PHE A 64 -3.20 2.43 -1.22
CA PHE A 64 -3.08 2.24 -2.66
C PHE A 64 -4.10 3.06 -3.42
N MET A 65 -3.80 3.32 -4.69
CA MET A 65 -4.72 3.92 -5.64
C MET A 65 -5.30 2.84 -6.55
N ASP A 66 -6.52 3.05 -7.01
CA ASP A 66 -7.09 2.26 -8.12
C ASP A 66 -6.14 2.30 -9.34
N GLU A 67 -6.09 1.20 -10.09
CA GLU A 67 -5.30 1.09 -11.32
C GLU A 67 -5.76 2.13 -12.34
N ALA A 68 -7.06 2.37 -12.44
CA ALA A 68 -7.62 3.37 -13.35
C ALA A 68 -7.13 4.80 -13.07
N VAL A 69 -6.80 5.14 -11.81
CA VAL A 69 -6.18 6.42 -11.46
C VAL A 69 -4.78 6.50 -12.04
N VAL A 70 -3.95 5.50 -11.74
CA VAL A 70 -2.55 5.44 -12.18
C VAL A 70 -2.45 5.42 -13.71
N ALA A 71 -3.36 4.69 -14.37
CA ALA A 71 -3.49 4.63 -15.83
C ALA A 71 -4.10 5.89 -16.45
N ARG A 72 -4.65 6.82 -15.65
CA ARG A 72 -5.36 8.03 -16.08
C ARG A 72 -6.58 7.72 -16.95
N THR A 73 -7.29 6.63 -16.64
CA THR A 73 -8.44 6.12 -17.38
C THR A 73 -9.77 6.27 -16.64
N THR A 74 -9.81 6.92 -15.48
CA THR A 74 -11.07 7.15 -14.73
C THR A 74 -12.10 8.01 -15.48
N GLY A 75 -11.66 8.78 -16.49
CA GLY A 75 -12.49 9.77 -17.19
C GLY A 75 -12.65 11.08 -16.44
N GLU A 76 -12.07 11.21 -15.24
CA GLU A 76 -12.19 12.38 -14.39
C GLU A 76 -10.97 13.29 -14.55
N ARG A 77 -11.19 14.47 -15.10
CA ARG A 77 -10.11 15.42 -15.38
C ARG A 77 -9.30 15.79 -14.13
N GLY A 78 -9.95 15.91 -12.97
CA GLY A 78 -9.29 16.26 -11.70
C GLY A 78 -8.30 15.17 -11.27
N THR A 79 -8.71 13.91 -11.38
CA THR A 79 -7.92 12.73 -11.05
C THR A 79 -6.71 12.60 -11.99
N THR A 80 -6.92 12.73 -13.31
CA THR A 80 -5.81 12.77 -14.28
C THR A 80 -4.81 13.88 -13.98
N ALA A 81 -5.29 15.11 -13.74
CA ALA A 81 -4.42 16.25 -13.45
C ALA A 81 -3.60 16.07 -12.16
N PHE A 82 -4.16 15.37 -11.17
CA PHE A 82 -3.47 15.05 -9.92
C PHE A 82 -2.29 14.11 -10.17
N VAL A 83 -2.50 13.02 -10.91
CA VAL A 83 -1.45 12.05 -11.26
C VAL A 83 -0.34 12.71 -12.09
N GLU A 84 -0.72 13.52 -13.08
CA GLU A 84 0.23 14.25 -13.93
C GLU A 84 1.07 15.25 -13.13
N ARG A 85 0.49 15.90 -12.12
CA ARG A 85 1.23 16.80 -11.22
C ARG A 85 2.32 16.04 -10.44
N PHE A 86 2.02 14.86 -9.91
CA PHE A 86 3.00 14.03 -9.22
C PHE A 86 4.12 13.57 -10.17
N ALA A 87 3.78 13.16 -11.38
CA ALA A 87 4.76 12.82 -12.40
C ALA A 87 5.66 14.02 -12.76
N ALA A 88 5.09 15.22 -12.91
CA ALA A 88 5.85 16.44 -13.19
C ALA A 88 6.81 16.86 -12.05
N MET A 89 6.52 16.46 -10.81
CA MET A 89 7.42 16.63 -9.66
C MET A 89 8.52 15.56 -9.57
N GLY A 90 8.61 14.65 -10.55
CA GLY A 90 9.58 13.55 -10.53
C GLY A 90 9.15 12.37 -9.66
N ALA A 91 7.87 12.29 -9.28
CA ALA A 91 7.31 11.22 -8.47
C ALA A 91 6.14 10.52 -9.23
N PRO A 92 6.41 9.89 -10.38
CA PRO A 92 5.37 9.20 -11.14
C PRO A 92 4.83 7.99 -10.37
N TRP A 93 3.53 7.73 -10.53
CA TRP A 93 2.91 6.51 -10.03
C TRP A 93 3.01 5.41 -11.09
N HIS A 94 3.28 4.19 -10.64
CA HIS A 94 3.62 3.03 -11.47
C HIS A 94 2.70 1.83 -11.25
N PHE A 95 2.01 1.79 -10.11
CA PHE A 95 1.19 0.64 -9.73
C PHE A 95 -0.09 1.10 -9.03
N GLY A 96 -1.22 0.51 -9.42
CA GLY A 96 -2.50 0.63 -8.73
C GLY A 96 -3.15 -0.75 -8.61
N ILE A 97 -4.23 -0.83 -7.83
CA ILE A 97 -4.89 -2.08 -7.48
C ILE A 97 -6.40 -1.88 -7.62
N ASP A 98 -7.03 -2.50 -8.61
CA ASP A 98 -8.50 -2.56 -8.73
C ASP A 98 -9.07 -3.85 -8.12
N ASP A 99 -8.28 -4.92 -8.10
CA ASP A 99 -8.65 -6.24 -7.57
C ASP A 99 -7.73 -6.62 -6.40
N LEU A 100 -8.13 -6.19 -5.20
CA LEU A 100 -7.38 -6.46 -3.98
C LEU A 100 -7.40 -7.96 -3.62
N ASP A 101 -8.49 -8.67 -3.93
CA ASP A 101 -8.62 -10.11 -3.69
C ASP A 101 -7.60 -10.88 -4.55
N ALA A 102 -7.49 -10.57 -5.85
CA ALA A 102 -6.49 -11.19 -6.72
C ALA A 102 -5.05 -10.92 -6.28
N LEU A 103 -4.76 -9.72 -5.78
CA LEU A 103 -3.44 -9.40 -5.22
C LEU A 103 -3.15 -10.19 -3.94
N ALA A 104 -4.14 -10.29 -3.05
CA ALA A 104 -4.02 -11.04 -1.80
C ALA A 104 -3.83 -12.55 -2.07
N ASP A 105 -4.57 -13.10 -3.02
CA ASP A 105 -4.46 -14.48 -3.49
C ASP A 105 -3.07 -14.77 -4.07
N GLU A 106 -2.55 -13.91 -4.96
CA GLU A 106 -1.21 -14.08 -5.51
C GLU A 106 -0.12 -14.00 -4.42
N ALA A 107 -0.32 -13.12 -3.44
CA ALA A 107 0.57 -13.02 -2.28
C ALA A 107 0.42 -14.22 -1.32
N ALA A 108 -0.64 -15.02 -1.43
CA ALA A 108 -1.07 -16.01 -0.44
C ALA A 108 -1.19 -15.40 0.98
N ILE A 109 -1.89 -14.27 1.06
CA ILE A 109 -2.15 -13.51 2.28
C ILE A 109 -3.66 -13.21 2.33
N THR A 110 -4.23 -13.04 3.52
CA THR A 110 -5.65 -12.72 3.71
C THR A 110 -5.86 -11.23 3.94
N ILE A 111 -6.93 -10.66 3.35
CA ILE A 111 -7.40 -9.31 3.65
C ILE A 111 -8.09 -9.32 5.01
N ALA A 112 -7.59 -8.52 5.96
CA ALA A 112 -8.18 -8.33 7.27
C ALA A 112 -9.18 -7.18 7.29
N ASP A 113 -8.90 -6.12 6.53
CA ASP A 113 -9.75 -4.94 6.37
C ASP A 113 -9.38 -4.19 5.08
N ALA A 114 -10.33 -3.51 4.47
CA ALA A 114 -10.12 -2.66 3.30
C ALA A 114 -11.22 -1.60 3.19
N VAL A 115 -10.84 -0.35 2.95
CA VAL A 115 -11.79 0.78 2.92
C VAL A 115 -11.22 1.95 2.12
N THR A 116 -12.08 2.66 1.37
CA THR A 116 -11.69 3.91 0.71
C THR A 116 -11.64 5.06 1.71
N VAL A 117 -10.73 6.01 1.50
CA VAL A 117 -10.66 7.24 2.30
C VAL A 117 -11.96 8.04 2.17
N GLY A 118 -12.61 8.01 1.01
CA GLY A 118 -13.92 8.62 0.79
C GLY A 118 -15.02 7.98 1.64
N HIS A 119 -15.01 6.65 1.80
CA HIS A 119 -15.91 5.96 2.73
C HIS A 119 -15.63 6.42 4.17
N LEU A 120 -14.37 6.37 4.61
CA LEU A 120 -14.01 6.80 5.97
C LEU A 120 -14.42 8.26 6.23
N HIS A 121 -14.18 9.16 5.28
CA HIS A 121 -14.57 10.56 5.39
C HIS A 121 -16.08 10.69 5.61
N ARG A 122 -16.90 10.00 4.81
CA ARG A 122 -18.37 10.01 4.97
C ARG A 122 -18.82 9.41 6.31
N ALA A 123 -18.11 8.40 6.82
CA ALA A 123 -18.43 7.78 8.10
C ALA A 123 -18.10 8.68 9.31
N TYR A 124 -16.94 9.35 9.29
CA TYR A 124 -16.46 10.15 10.42
C TYR A 124 -16.85 11.64 10.35
N TRP A 125 -17.13 12.15 9.15
CA TRP A 125 -17.54 13.54 8.92
C TRP A 125 -18.73 13.63 7.94
N PRO A 126 -19.91 13.07 8.29
CA PRO A 126 -21.06 12.98 7.39
C PRO A 126 -21.58 14.34 6.91
N ASP A 127 -21.41 15.39 7.73
CA ASP A 127 -21.87 16.75 7.40
C ASP A 127 -20.87 17.55 6.56
N ARG A 128 -19.70 16.96 6.23
CA ARG A 128 -18.69 17.61 5.39
C ARG A 128 -18.72 17.02 3.97
N PRO A 129 -18.69 17.85 2.93
CA PRO A 129 -18.54 17.34 1.57
C PRO A 129 -17.15 16.76 1.39
N LEU A 130 -17.04 15.71 0.58
CA LEU A 130 -15.75 15.20 0.14
C LEU A 130 -15.10 16.21 -0.80
N GLU A 131 -13.89 16.68 -0.47
CA GLU A 131 -13.23 17.76 -1.22
C GLU A 131 -12.75 17.32 -2.61
N SER A 132 -12.51 16.02 -2.80
CA SER A 132 -12.02 15.47 -4.06
C SER A 132 -12.48 14.02 -4.24
N ILE A 133 -12.90 13.71 -5.47
CA ILE A 133 -13.29 12.36 -5.88
C ILE A 133 -12.12 11.36 -5.78
N ILE A 134 -10.87 11.84 -5.77
CA ILE A 134 -9.69 10.96 -5.63
C ILE A 134 -9.72 10.13 -4.34
N TYR A 135 -10.38 10.61 -3.29
CA TYR A 135 -10.51 9.86 -2.04
C TYR A 135 -11.40 8.62 -2.20
N ASP A 136 -12.28 8.58 -3.20
CA ASP A 136 -13.04 7.38 -3.54
C ASP A 136 -12.20 6.35 -4.31
N HIS A 137 -11.04 6.75 -4.84
CA HIS A 137 -10.07 5.88 -5.50
C HIS A 137 -8.81 5.61 -4.66
N TYR A 138 -8.77 6.14 -3.45
CA TYR A 138 -7.64 6.01 -2.54
C TYR A 138 -8.06 5.15 -1.36
N SER A 139 -7.43 3.98 -1.26
CA SER A 139 -7.83 2.93 -0.32
C SER A 139 -6.76 2.65 0.70
N LEU A 140 -7.19 2.24 1.89
CA LEU A 140 -6.36 1.65 2.93
C LEU A 140 -6.76 0.18 3.03
N CYS A 141 -5.79 -0.72 3.13
CA CYS A 141 -6.07 -2.10 3.50
C CYS A 141 -5.10 -2.61 4.55
N THR A 142 -5.51 -3.68 5.22
CA THR A 142 -4.66 -4.45 6.12
C THR A 142 -4.65 -5.89 5.67
N LEU A 143 -3.46 -6.44 5.44
CA LEU A 143 -3.25 -7.84 5.09
C LEU A 143 -2.58 -8.59 6.25
N LYS A 144 -2.89 -9.88 6.39
CA LYS A 144 -2.31 -10.78 7.40
C LYS A 144 -2.09 -12.19 6.80
N PRO A 145 -1.08 -12.95 7.25
CA PRO A 145 -0.89 -14.34 6.80
C PRO A 145 -2.18 -15.15 6.89
N CYS A 146 -2.36 -16.07 5.95
CA CYS A 146 -3.40 -17.09 6.06
C CYS A 146 -3.22 -17.85 7.38
N ALA A 147 -4.34 -18.15 8.06
CA ALA A 147 -4.27 -19.05 9.21
C ALA A 147 -3.77 -20.41 8.73
N ALA A 148 -2.75 -20.95 9.40
CA ALA A 148 -2.24 -22.30 9.16
C ALA A 148 -3.23 -23.37 9.62
#